data_AF-A0A072V6A3-F1
#
_entry.id   AF-A0A072V6A3-F1
#
_cell.length_a   1.000
_cell.length_b   1.000
_cell.length_c   1.000
_cell.angle_alpha   90.00
_cell.angle_beta   90.00
_cell.angle_gamma   90.00
#
_symmetry.space_group_name_H-M   'P 1'
#
loop_
_entity.id
_entity.type
_entity.pdbx_description
1 polymer ?
#
loop_
_entity_poly.entity_id
_entity_poly.type
_entity_poly.pdbx_seq_one_letter_code
_entity_poly.pdbx_strand_id
1 'polypeptide(L)'
;MTLSPISLSFSSPTTISGPHHCSLFNTTTTATSLTLRFCSLRREAFAFTSLSHRSPRNHHLRLTHLNAISAAISNNGTPPKSFDYDLLIIGAGVGGHGAALHAVEKGLKTAIVEGDVVGGTCVNRGCVPSKALLAVSGRMRDLRNDHHLKSLGIQVSNAGYDRQAVADHANNLASKIRGNLTNSMKALGVDILTGFGTILGPQKVKIGSSNNVVTAKDIIIATGSVPFVPKGIEVDGKTVITSDHALKLETVPDWIAIVGSGYIGLEFSDVYTALGSEVTFVEALDQLMPGFDPEISKLAQRVLINPRNIDYHTGVFASKITPARDGKPVMIELIDAKTKEQKETLEVDAALIATGRAPFTQGLGLENIDVATQRGFVPVDERMRVIDANGNLVPHLYCIGDANGKMMLAHAASAQGISVVEQVTGRDHVLNHLSIPAACFTHPEISMVGLTEPQAREKGEKEGFDVSIAKTSFKANTKALAENEGEGLAKLIYRPDNGEILGVHIFGLHAADLIHEASNAIALGTHIQDIKFAVHAHPTLSEVLDELFKSAKVNYLQFTSILTLIKQIICCAWCVNICARFFNHQDRLKHKLLTQ
;
A
#
# COMPACT_ATOMS: atom_id res chain seq x y z
N MET A 1 -55.56 -30.56 30.58
CA MET A 1 -56.67 -30.79 29.63
C MET A 1 -56.30 -30.02 28.37
N THR A 2 -55.95 -30.57 27.21
CA THR A 2 -56.04 -31.89 26.56
C THR A 2 -54.90 -31.92 25.52
N LEU A 3 -53.88 -32.75 25.72
CA LEU A 3 -53.60 -34.05 25.06
C LEU A 3 -52.90 -33.98 23.68
N SER A 4 -51.69 -34.55 23.67
CA SER A 4 -50.71 -34.81 22.59
C SER A 4 -51.20 -35.86 21.55
N PRO A 5 -50.41 -36.27 20.51
CA PRO A 5 -49.12 -37.01 20.62
C PRO A 5 -48.04 -36.58 19.59
N ILE A 6 -46.76 -36.36 19.95
CA ILE A 6 -45.62 -37.29 20.01
C ILE A 6 -45.65 -38.44 18.98
N SER A 7 -44.69 -38.44 18.05
CA SER A 7 -44.14 -39.66 17.47
C SER A 7 -42.61 -39.60 17.49
N LEU A 8 -42.01 -40.61 18.11
CA LEU A 8 -40.59 -40.93 18.18
C LEU A 8 -40.37 -42.18 17.33
N SER A 9 -39.31 -42.22 16.53
CA SER A 9 -38.79 -43.47 15.98
C SER A 9 -37.27 -43.51 16.15
N PHE A 10 -36.83 -44.46 16.97
CA PHE A 10 -35.46 -44.95 17.07
C PHE A 10 -35.41 -46.35 16.44
N SER A 11 -34.39 -46.61 15.63
CA SER A 11 -33.89 -47.96 15.38
C SER A 11 -32.41 -47.91 15.01
N SER A 12 -31.57 -48.53 15.83
CA SER A 12 -30.14 -48.81 15.60
C SER A 12 -29.95 -50.27 15.12
N PRO A 13 -28.74 -50.86 15.08
CA PRO A 13 -27.88 -50.97 13.92
C PRO A 13 -27.63 -52.45 13.48
N THR A 14 -27.04 -52.67 12.30
CA THR A 14 -26.45 -53.98 11.95
C THR A 14 -25.14 -53.82 11.17
N THR A 15 -24.11 -54.43 11.75
CA THR A 15 -22.75 -54.73 11.27
C THR A 15 -22.72 -56.01 10.42
N ILE A 16 -21.66 -56.20 9.61
CA ILE A 16 -20.96 -57.46 9.17
C ILE A 16 -19.97 -57.06 8.04
N SER A 17 -18.67 -56.87 8.33
CA SER A 17 -17.49 -57.75 8.06
C SER A 17 -17.29 -58.13 6.57
N GLY A 18 -16.32 -57.57 5.82
CA GLY A 18 -14.87 -57.94 5.73
C GLY A 18 -14.61 -58.84 4.49
N PRO A 19 -13.36 -59.14 4.01
CA PRO A 19 -12.03 -58.53 4.22
C PRO A 19 -11.09 -58.48 2.95
N HIS A 20 -9.85 -57.96 3.15
CA HIS A 20 -8.57 -58.18 2.43
C HIS A 20 -8.35 -57.70 0.96
N HIS A 21 -7.36 -56.82 0.73
CA HIS A 21 -5.96 -57.19 0.40
C HIS A 21 -5.07 -55.96 0.09
N CYS A 22 -3.87 -55.93 0.68
CA CYS A 22 -2.71 -55.15 0.21
C CYS A 22 -2.03 -55.86 -0.97
N SER A 23 -1.52 -55.09 -1.95
CA SER A 23 -0.23 -55.38 -2.60
C SER A 23 0.30 -54.17 -3.38
N LEU A 24 1.55 -53.83 -3.09
CA LEU A 24 2.49 -53.07 -3.94
C LEU A 24 2.64 -53.74 -5.32
N PHE A 25 2.90 -52.98 -6.39
CA PHE A 25 4.01 -53.22 -7.33
C PHE A 25 4.14 -52.09 -8.37
N ASN A 26 5.40 -51.65 -8.55
CA ASN A 26 5.90 -50.89 -9.70
C ASN A 26 5.59 -51.63 -11.02
N THR A 27 5.32 -50.90 -12.11
CA THR A 27 6.15 -50.95 -13.35
C THR A 27 5.74 -49.88 -14.36
N THR A 28 6.76 -49.49 -15.11
CA THR A 28 6.93 -48.50 -16.17
C THR A 28 6.15 -48.73 -17.46
N THR A 29 6.06 -47.64 -18.26
CA THR A 29 5.96 -47.56 -19.75
C THR A 29 4.64 -48.07 -20.38
N THR A 30 4.02 -47.45 -21.40
CA THR A 30 4.44 -46.61 -22.54
C THR A 30 3.25 -45.79 -23.05
N ALA A 31 3.54 -44.67 -23.70
CA ALA A 31 2.61 -43.83 -24.44
C ALA A 31 1.98 -44.53 -25.65
N THR A 32 0.73 -44.17 -25.97
CA THR A 32 0.25 -44.04 -27.36
C THR A 32 -0.88 -43.03 -27.47
N SER A 33 -0.74 -42.15 -28.45
CA SER A 33 -1.61 -41.05 -28.85
C SER A 33 -2.84 -41.56 -29.62
N LEU A 34 -3.97 -40.87 -29.45
CA LEU A 34 -5.11 -40.93 -30.36
C LEU A 34 -5.52 -39.51 -30.74
N THR A 35 -5.71 -39.34 -32.05
CA THR A 35 -5.80 -38.09 -32.81
C THR A 35 -7.20 -37.91 -33.38
N LEU A 36 -7.76 -36.70 -33.33
CA LEU A 36 -8.85 -36.18 -34.20
C LEU A 36 -8.64 -34.64 -34.32
N ARG A 37 -8.02 -34.10 -35.37
CA ARG A 37 -8.46 -33.73 -36.76
C ARG A 37 -9.29 -32.43 -36.92
N PHE A 38 -8.58 -31.38 -37.39
CA PHE A 38 -8.87 -30.36 -38.44
C PHE A 38 -10.02 -29.34 -38.26
N CYS A 39 -9.98 -28.06 -38.69
CA CYS A 39 -9.32 -27.29 -39.78
C CYS A 39 -9.20 -25.79 -39.35
N SER A 40 -8.08 -25.06 -39.45
CA SER A 40 -7.34 -24.45 -40.59
C SER A 40 -7.88 -23.10 -41.12
N LEU A 41 -7.03 -22.04 -41.07
CA LEU A 41 -6.90 -21.02 -42.13
C LEU A 41 -5.49 -20.38 -42.13
N ARG A 42 -4.74 -20.75 -43.19
CA ARG A 42 -3.65 -20.12 -43.95
C ARG A 42 -2.61 -19.18 -43.29
N ARG A 43 -1.34 -19.61 -43.37
CA ARG A 43 -0.14 -18.79 -43.64
C ARG A 43 0.41 -19.17 -45.00
N GLU A 44 0.74 -18.19 -45.83
CA GLU A 44 1.58 -18.38 -47.03
C GLU A 44 3.04 -18.09 -46.69
N ALA A 45 3.91 -18.92 -47.24
CA ALA A 45 5.36 -18.95 -47.10
C ALA A 45 6.00 -18.55 -48.42
N PHE A 46 7.23 -18.05 -48.41
CA PHE A 46 8.30 -18.20 -49.43
C PHE A 46 9.52 -17.44 -48.88
N ALA A 47 10.80 -17.77 -49.10
CA ALA A 47 11.56 -18.97 -49.41
C ALA A 47 13.03 -18.53 -49.23
N PHE A 48 13.89 -19.42 -48.76
CA PHE A 48 15.33 -19.18 -48.63
C PHE A 48 16.03 -19.19 -50.00
N THR A 49 16.92 -18.22 -50.24
CA THR A 49 18.05 -18.38 -51.17
C THR A 49 19.30 -17.76 -50.56
N SER A 50 20.38 -18.54 -50.61
CA SER A 50 21.74 -18.21 -50.16
C SER A 50 22.49 -17.36 -51.18
N LEU A 51 23.27 -16.37 -50.74
CA LEU A 51 24.42 -15.84 -51.50
C LEU A 51 25.48 -15.27 -50.54
N SER A 52 26.74 -15.50 -50.90
CA SER A 52 27.97 -15.30 -50.14
C SER A 52 28.57 -13.90 -50.25
N HIS A 53 29.29 -13.51 -49.18
CA HIS A 53 30.42 -12.56 -49.08
C HIS A 53 30.21 -11.05 -49.36
N ARG A 54 30.38 -10.23 -48.30
CA ARG A 54 31.53 -9.32 -48.08
C ARG A 54 31.46 -8.65 -46.70
N SER A 55 32.58 -8.63 -45.99
CA SER A 55 32.89 -7.80 -44.80
C SER A 55 33.72 -6.58 -45.27
N PRO A 56 34.02 -5.49 -44.50
CA PRO A 56 33.71 -5.18 -43.09
C PRO A 56 33.17 -3.74 -42.85
N ARG A 57 32.70 -3.45 -41.63
CA ARG A 57 33.23 -2.34 -40.81
C ARG A 57 32.81 -2.48 -39.35
N ASN A 58 33.83 -2.61 -38.50
CA ASN A 58 33.78 -2.71 -37.05
C ASN A 58 33.27 -1.41 -36.41
N HIS A 59 32.22 -1.51 -35.59
CA HIS A 59 32.08 -0.66 -34.42
C HIS A 59 32.19 -1.56 -33.19
N HIS A 60 33.35 -1.50 -32.54
CA HIS A 60 33.59 -2.08 -31.23
C HIS A 60 32.75 -1.32 -30.20
N LEU A 61 31.62 -1.88 -29.78
CA LEU A 61 31.08 -1.62 -28.46
C LEU A 61 31.81 -2.56 -27.49
N ARG A 62 32.67 -1.98 -26.65
CA ARG A 62 33.24 -2.65 -25.48
C ARG A 62 32.08 -3.07 -24.58
N LEU A 63 31.74 -4.36 -24.59
CA LEU A 63 31.10 -4.98 -23.43
C LEU A 63 32.16 -5.00 -22.33
N THR A 64 32.10 -4.02 -21.43
CA THR A 64 32.74 -4.15 -20.13
C THR A 64 32.10 -5.34 -19.42
N HIS A 65 32.94 -6.29 -19.02
CA HIS A 65 32.62 -7.44 -18.19
C HIS A 65 31.56 -7.08 -17.13
N LEU A 66 30.32 -7.55 -17.36
CA LEU A 66 29.38 -7.73 -16.27
C LEU A 66 29.93 -8.92 -15.47
N ASN A 67 30.54 -8.62 -14.33
CA ASN A 67 30.74 -9.64 -13.30
C ASN A 67 29.37 -10.26 -13.05
N ALA A 68 29.25 -11.54 -13.43
CA ALA A 68 28.13 -12.35 -13.05
C ALA A 68 28.00 -12.29 -11.52
N ILE A 69 26.96 -11.62 -11.04
CA ILE A 69 26.56 -11.66 -9.64
C ILE A 69 26.03 -13.07 -9.41
N SER A 70 26.94 -14.02 -9.20
CA SER A 70 26.62 -15.25 -8.50
C SER A 70 26.53 -14.86 -7.04
N ALA A 71 25.31 -14.56 -6.58
CA ALA A 71 25.02 -14.46 -5.15
C ALA A 71 25.48 -15.78 -4.51
N ALA A 72 26.57 -15.73 -3.75
CA ALA A 72 26.98 -16.86 -2.93
C ALA A 72 25.97 -16.97 -1.78
N ILE A 73 25.00 -17.88 -1.93
CA ILE A 73 23.93 -18.20 -0.98
C ILE A 73 24.50 -18.88 0.29
N SER A 74 25.55 -18.36 0.92
CA SER A 74 26.01 -18.97 2.19
C SER A 74 26.73 -18.09 3.20
N ASN A 75 27.15 -16.88 2.87
CA ASN A 75 27.80 -16.02 3.87
C ASN A 75 27.29 -14.58 3.77
N ASN A 76 26.75 -14.07 4.88
CA ASN A 76 26.23 -12.73 5.11
C ASN A 76 27.37 -11.68 5.02
N GLY A 77 27.93 -11.47 3.82
CA GLY A 77 29.06 -10.56 3.59
C GLY A 77 30.30 -10.87 4.45
N THR A 78 31.26 -9.96 4.47
CA THR A 78 32.35 -9.94 5.47
C THR A 78 32.51 -8.50 5.90
N PRO A 79 32.39 -8.18 7.20
CA PRO A 79 32.38 -6.80 7.63
C PRO A 79 33.79 -6.21 7.49
N PRO A 80 33.94 -4.88 7.36
CA PRO A 80 35.23 -4.23 7.54
C PRO A 80 35.83 -4.61 8.90
N LYS A 81 37.15 -4.75 8.98
CA LYS A 81 37.89 -5.26 10.17
C LYS A 81 37.62 -4.51 11.49
N SER A 82 36.89 -3.39 11.48
CA SER A 82 36.60 -2.52 12.63
C SER A 82 35.18 -2.63 13.19
N PHE A 83 34.23 -3.28 12.50
CA PHE A 83 32.83 -3.36 12.92
C PHE A 83 32.33 -4.80 12.94
N ASP A 84 31.36 -5.11 13.80
CA ASP A 84 30.73 -6.43 13.84
C ASP A 84 29.85 -6.67 12.60
N TYR A 85 29.21 -5.60 12.11
CA TYR A 85 28.27 -5.59 10.97
C TYR A 85 28.53 -4.42 10.02
N ASP A 86 28.18 -4.60 8.74
CA ASP A 86 28.06 -3.48 7.80
C ASP A 86 26.81 -2.66 8.10
N LEU A 87 25.69 -3.34 8.37
CA LEU A 87 24.40 -2.71 8.63
C LEU A 87 23.73 -3.33 9.85
N LEU A 88 23.31 -2.48 10.79
CA LEU A 88 22.48 -2.88 11.93
C LEU A 88 21.12 -2.18 11.85
N ILE A 89 20.04 -2.95 11.93
CA ILE A 89 18.68 -2.45 11.87
C ILE A 89 18.02 -2.64 13.24
N ILE A 90 17.48 -1.56 13.82
CA ILE A 90 16.77 -1.61 15.11
C ILE A 90 15.26 -1.68 14.84
N GLY A 91 14.69 -2.88 14.95
CA GLY A 91 13.28 -3.18 14.74
C GLY A 91 13.06 -4.13 13.56
N ALA A 92 12.39 -5.26 13.79
CA ALA A 92 12.08 -6.29 12.80
C ALA A 92 10.63 -6.21 12.27
N GLY A 93 10.07 -5.01 12.18
CA GLY A 93 8.85 -4.74 11.42
C GLY A 93 9.05 -4.90 9.91
N VAL A 94 7.98 -4.72 9.12
CA VAL A 94 8.05 -4.84 7.64
C VAL A 94 9.12 -3.94 7.01
N GLY A 95 9.32 -2.73 7.54
CA GLY A 95 10.38 -1.84 7.09
C GLY A 95 11.79 -2.38 7.32
N GLY A 96 12.07 -2.85 8.54
CA GLY A 96 13.37 -3.42 8.89
C GLY A 96 13.63 -4.76 8.20
N HIS A 97 12.60 -5.59 8.04
CA HIS A 97 12.67 -6.83 7.27
C HIS A 97 13.02 -6.56 5.80
N GLY A 98 12.30 -5.63 5.14
CA GLY A 98 12.59 -5.24 3.76
C GLY A 98 14.00 -4.68 3.57
N ALA A 99 14.46 -3.84 4.49
CA ALA A 99 15.84 -3.34 4.51
C ALA A 99 16.85 -4.48 4.66
N ALA A 100 16.62 -5.43 5.56
CA ALA A 100 17.53 -6.54 5.81
C ALA A 100 17.69 -7.47 4.59
N LEU A 101 16.56 -7.83 3.94
CA LEU A 101 16.60 -8.65 2.73
C LEU A 101 17.41 -7.97 1.62
N HIS A 102 17.14 -6.68 1.39
CA HIS A 102 17.84 -5.91 0.36
C HIS A 102 19.33 -5.73 0.68
N ALA A 103 19.67 -5.52 1.95
CA ALA A 103 21.06 -5.37 2.39
C ALA A 103 21.90 -6.63 2.11
N VAL A 104 21.33 -7.82 2.38
CA VAL A 104 22.00 -9.08 2.04
C VAL A 104 22.13 -9.27 0.54
N GLU A 105 21.12 -8.90 -0.26
CA GLU A 105 21.21 -8.92 -1.73
C GLU A 105 22.37 -8.05 -2.23
N LYS A 106 22.63 -6.91 -1.57
CA LYS A 106 23.76 -6.03 -1.85
C LYS A 106 25.09 -6.49 -1.26
N GLY A 107 25.12 -7.64 -0.60
CA GLY A 107 26.34 -8.25 -0.04
C GLY A 107 26.79 -7.67 1.30
N LEU A 108 25.94 -6.92 2.00
CA LEU A 108 26.25 -6.36 3.32
C LEU A 108 26.09 -7.41 4.43
N LYS A 109 27.04 -7.48 5.36
CA LYS A 109 26.86 -8.21 6.61
C LYS A 109 25.84 -7.51 7.49
N THR A 110 24.66 -8.12 7.63
CA THR A 110 23.49 -7.46 8.24
C THR A 110 23.02 -8.16 9.51
N ALA A 111 22.70 -7.37 10.54
CA ALA A 111 21.97 -7.80 11.73
C ALA A 111 20.70 -6.99 11.94
N ILE A 112 19.71 -7.61 12.58
CA ILE A 112 18.47 -6.97 13.02
C ILE A 112 18.26 -7.18 14.52
N VAL A 113 17.92 -6.11 15.23
CA VAL A 113 17.64 -6.12 16.67
C VAL A 113 16.14 -6.06 16.87
N GLU A 114 15.56 -7.01 17.60
CA GLU A 114 14.11 -7.08 17.88
C GLU A 114 13.85 -7.30 19.36
N GLY A 115 13.10 -6.36 19.98
CA GLY A 115 12.82 -6.36 21.41
C GLY A 115 11.52 -7.06 21.82
N ASP A 116 10.64 -7.34 20.86
CA ASP A 116 9.36 -8.02 21.06
C ASP A 116 9.26 -9.23 20.12
N VAL A 117 8.63 -9.08 18.95
CA VAL A 117 8.36 -10.17 18.02
C VAL A 117 8.56 -9.75 16.57
N VAL A 118 9.24 -10.61 15.80
CA VAL A 118 9.50 -10.41 14.37
C VAL A 118 8.19 -10.15 13.61
N GLY A 119 8.25 -9.26 12.62
CA GLY A 119 7.11 -8.79 11.85
C GLY A 119 6.51 -7.50 12.41
N GLY A 120 6.87 -7.10 13.64
CA GLY A 120 6.47 -5.84 14.26
C GLY A 120 4.96 -5.64 14.27
N THR A 121 4.51 -4.39 14.18
CA THR A 121 3.08 -4.03 14.24
C THR A 121 2.28 -4.67 13.11
N CYS A 122 2.70 -4.49 11.86
CA CYS A 122 1.92 -4.89 10.68
C CYS A 122 1.52 -6.37 10.69
N VAL A 123 2.46 -7.27 11.02
CA VAL A 123 2.22 -8.71 11.00
C VAL A 123 1.47 -9.20 12.24
N ASN A 124 1.79 -8.64 13.41
CA ASN A 124 1.33 -9.20 14.69
C ASN A 124 0.08 -8.51 15.25
N ARG A 125 -0.10 -7.22 14.96
CA ARG A 125 -1.11 -6.34 15.57
C ARG A 125 -1.54 -5.22 14.62
N GLY A 126 -1.68 -5.55 13.34
CA GLY A 126 -1.97 -4.58 12.29
C GLY A 126 -2.56 -5.22 11.05
N CYS A 127 -1.97 -4.93 9.89
CA CYS A 127 -2.53 -5.25 8.58
C CYS A 127 -2.83 -6.73 8.36
N VAL A 128 -1.97 -7.66 8.78
CA VAL A 128 -2.19 -9.10 8.51
C VAL A 128 -3.45 -9.63 9.22
N PRO A 129 -3.58 -9.52 10.55
CA PRO A 129 -4.79 -9.97 11.22
C PRO A 129 -6.02 -9.11 10.86
N SER A 130 -5.88 -7.79 10.61
CA SER A 130 -7.04 -6.96 10.25
C SER A 130 -7.63 -7.38 8.89
N LYS A 131 -6.78 -7.70 7.91
CA LYS A 131 -7.21 -8.17 6.58
C LYS A 131 -7.85 -9.56 6.65
N ALA A 132 -7.41 -10.42 7.57
CA ALA A 132 -8.08 -11.69 7.81
C ALA A 132 -9.50 -11.52 8.38
N LEU A 133 -9.68 -10.59 9.32
CA LEU A 133 -11.00 -10.25 9.86
C LEU A 133 -11.91 -9.62 8.80
N LEU A 134 -11.36 -8.70 8.00
CA LEU A 134 -12.09 -8.07 6.88
C LEU A 134 -12.51 -9.10 5.83
N ALA A 135 -11.65 -10.07 5.49
CA ALA A 135 -12.01 -11.13 4.54
C ALA A 135 -13.25 -11.92 5.01
N VAL A 136 -13.33 -12.24 6.30
CA VAL A 136 -14.55 -12.85 6.89
C VAL A 136 -15.73 -11.89 6.84
N SER A 137 -15.49 -10.62 7.17
CA SER A 137 -16.53 -9.57 7.23
C SER A 137 -17.17 -9.32 5.87
N GLY A 138 -16.38 -9.28 4.80
CA GLY A 138 -16.85 -9.21 3.42
C GLY A 138 -17.76 -10.40 3.09
N ARG A 139 -17.33 -11.63 3.37
CA ARG A 139 -18.15 -12.82 3.12
C ARG A 139 -19.43 -12.84 3.94
N MET A 140 -19.39 -12.43 5.20
CA MET A 140 -20.59 -12.32 6.02
C MET A 140 -21.55 -11.26 5.48
N ARG A 141 -21.03 -10.15 4.94
CA ARG A 141 -21.83 -9.11 4.30
C ARG A 141 -22.49 -9.63 3.01
N ASP A 142 -21.74 -10.33 2.16
CA ASP A 142 -22.26 -10.97 0.95
C ASP A 142 -23.39 -11.95 1.29
N LEU A 143 -23.13 -12.87 2.23
CA LEU A 143 -24.08 -13.90 2.66
C LEU A 143 -25.35 -13.33 3.31
N ARG A 144 -25.26 -12.15 3.95
CA ARG A 144 -26.39 -11.48 4.61
C ARG A 144 -27.13 -10.50 3.68
N ASN A 145 -26.57 -10.18 2.51
CA ASN A 145 -27.20 -9.28 1.54
C ASN A 145 -28.24 -10.02 0.69
N ASP A 146 -29.38 -10.36 1.32
CA ASP A 146 -30.47 -11.12 0.71
C ASP A 146 -30.99 -10.49 -0.60
N HIS A 147 -31.12 -9.16 -0.65
CA HIS A 147 -31.56 -8.45 -1.85
C HIS A 147 -30.59 -8.68 -3.03
N HIS A 148 -29.28 -8.51 -2.79
CA HIS A 148 -28.26 -8.72 -3.80
C HIS A 148 -28.21 -10.18 -4.25
N LEU A 149 -28.15 -11.14 -3.32
CA LEU A 149 -28.10 -12.57 -3.67
C LEU A 149 -29.33 -13.02 -4.47
N LYS A 150 -30.53 -12.57 -4.07
CA LYS A 150 -31.77 -12.86 -4.81
C LYS A 150 -31.74 -12.30 -6.23
N SER A 151 -31.15 -11.12 -6.44
CA SER A 151 -30.98 -10.54 -7.79
C SER A 151 -30.10 -11.42 -8.70
N LEU A 152 -29.22 -12.23 -8.11
CA LEU A 152 -28.37 -13.21 -8.78
C LEU A 152 -28.99 -14.62 -8.84
N GLY A 153 -30.20 -14.80 -8.32
CA GLY A 153 -30.86 -16.11 -8.23
C GLY A 153 -30.32 -17.03 -7.13
N ILE A 154 -29.57 -16.49 -6.17
CA ILE A 154 -28.98 -17.23 -5.04
C ILE A 154 -29.85 -17.01 -3.81
N GLN A 155 -30.05 -18.06 -3.01
CA GLN A 155 -30.77 -18.00 -1.74
C GLN A 155 -29.94 -18.63 -0.63
N VAL A 156 -29.86 -17.95 0.51
CA VAL A 156 -29.16 -18.40 1.71
C VAL A 156 -30.13 -18.33 2.88
N SER A 157 -30.41 -19.45 3.54
CA SER A 157 -31.46 -19.52 4.57
C SER A 157 -31.01 -19.02 5.95
N ASN A 158 -29.74 -19.22 6.33
CA ASN A 158 -29.21 -18.78 7.62
C ASN A 158 -27.69 -18.59 7.56
N ALA A 159 -27.25 -17.33 7.50
CA ALA A 159 -25.83 -16.98 7.50
C ALA A 159 -25.34 -16.72 8.93
N GLY A 160 -24.45 -17.57 9.42
CA GLY A 160 -23.85 -17.48 10.76
C GLY A 160 -22.33 -17.60 10.72
N TYR A 161 -21.69 -17.35 11.87
CA TYR A 161 -20.26 -17.47 12.04
C TYR A 161 -19.93 -18.05 13.42
N ASP A 162 -18.76 -18.68 13.54
CA ASP A 162 -18.15 -19.05 14.83
C ASP A 162 -17.10 -17.98 15.17
N ARG A 163 -17.36 -17.17 16.20
CA ARG A 163 -16.45 -16.08 16.63
C ARG A 163 -15.04 -16.60 16.90
N GLN A 164 -14.90 -17.75 17.56
CA GLN A 164 -13.58 -18.28 17.92
C GLN A 164 -12.84 -18.73 16.67
N ALA A 165 -13.51 -19.39 15.73
CA ALA A 165 -12.90 -19.78 14.47
C ALA A 165 -12.44 -18.57 13.63
N VAL A 166 -13.18 -17.46 13.68
CA VAL A 166 -12.78 -16.19 13.03
C VAL A 166 -11.52 -15.60 13.66
N ALA A 167 -11.49 -15.54 14.99
CA ALA A 167 -10.31 -15.08 15.74
C ALA A 167 -9.08 -15.97 15.45
N ASP A 168 -9.28 -17.29 15.47
CA ASP A 168 -8.22 -18.27 15.19
C ASP A 168 -7.70 -18.15 13.75
N HIS A 169 -8.56 -17.87 12.77
CA HIS A 169 -8.14 -17.61 11.39
C HIS A 169 -7.14 -16.44 11.31
N ALA A 170 -7.46 -15.31 11.95
CA ALA A 170 -6.57 -14.14 11.98
C ALA A 170 -5.24 -14.42 12.71
N ASN A 171 -5.31 -15.08 13.86
CA ASN A 171 -4.13 -15.44 14.66
C ASN A 171 -3.21 -16.45 13.94
N ASN A 172 -3.79 -17.43 13.25
CA ASN A 172 -3.06 -18.43 12.48
C ASN A 172 -2.35 -17.79 11.29
N LEU A 173 -3.02 -16.86 10.58
CA LEU A 173 -2.39 -16.13 9.49
C LEU A 173 -1.21 -15.28 10.00
N ALA A 174 -1.39 -14.50 11.07
CA ALA A 174 -0.32 -13.70 11.66
C ALA A 174 0.88 -14.57 12.08
N SER A 175 0.62 -15.71 12.72
CA SER A 175 1.67 -16.64 13.15
C SER A 175 2.42 -17.26 11.97
N LYS A 176 1.71 -17.64 10.90
CA LYS A 176 2.32 -18.16 9.66
C LYS A 176 3.22 -17.12 9.00
N ILE A 177 2.74 -15.89 8.83
CA ILE A 177 3.52 -14.82 8.20
C ILE A 177 4.75 -14.44 9.04
N ARG A 178 4.61 -14.36 10.37
CA ARG A 178 5.74 -14.18 11.29
C ARG A 178 6.81 -15.26 11.11
N GLY A 179 6.38 -16.53 11.04
CA GLY A 179 7.29 -17.65 10.79
C GLY A 179 8.02 -17.51 9.47
N ASN A 180 7.30 -17.16 8.39
CA ASN A 180 7.88 -16.95 7.07
C ASN A 180 8.93 -15.82 7.06
N LEU A 181 8.64 -14.67 7.69
CA LEU A 181 9.59 -13.56 7.80
C LEU A 181 10.86 -13.99 8.55
N THR A 182 10.69 -14.63 9.70
CA THR A 182 11.81 -15.14 10.52
C THR A 182 12.67 -16.11 9.73
N ASN A 183 12.05 -17.07 9.05
CA ASN A 183 12.75 -18.08 8.27
C ASN A 183 13.45 -17.48 7.05
N SER A 184 12.85 -16.48 6.39
CA SER A 184 13.48 -15.80 5.25
C SER A 184 14.77 -15.08 5.64
N MET A 185 14.79 -14.38 6.78
CA MET A 185 15.99 -13.71 7.29
C MET A 185 17.08 -14.72 7.66
N LYS A 186 16.71 -15.79 8.36
CA LYS A 186 17.66 -16.87 8.73
C LYS A 186 18.25 -17.57 7.50
N ALA A 187 17.42 -17.85 6.49
CA ALA A 187 17.87 -18.50 5.26
C ALA A 187 18.88 -17.64 4.49
N LEU A 188 18.81 -16.32 4.62
CA LEU A 188 19.75 -15.36 4.03
C LEU A 188 20.94 -15.03 4.94
N GLY A 189 21.02 -15.63 6.12
CA GLY A 189 22.13 -15.43 7.06
C GLY A 189 22.08 -14.12 7.85
N VAL A 190 20.93 -13.42 7.89
CA VAL A 190 20.76 -12.23 8.75
C VAL A 190 20.78 -12.67 10.22
N ASP A 191 21.64 -12.03 11.01
CA ASP A 191 21.68 -12.27 12.46
C ASP A 191 20.49 -11.57 13.13
N ILE A 192 19.66 -12.34 13.83
CA ILE A 192 18.53 -11.81 14.60
C ILE A 192 18.94 -11.74 16.07
N LEU A 193 19.12 -10.52 16.57
CA LEU A 193 19.57 -10.23 17.92
C LEU A 193 18.37 -9.85 18.79
N THR A 194 17.97 -10.74 19.69
CA THR A 194 16.79 -10.53 20.54
C THR A 194 17.13 -9.64 21.74
N GLY A 195 16.40 -8.53 21.88
CA GLY A 195 16.53 -7.58 22.99
C GLY A 195 16.23 -6.15 22.55
N PHE A 196 16.02 -5.27 23.53
CA PHE A 196 15.86 -3.84 23.26
C PHE A 196 17.19 -3.23 22.80
N GLY A 197 17.19 -2.61 21.62
CA GLY A 197 18.34 -1.86 21.09
C GLY A 197 18.37 -0.45 21.65
N THR A 198 19.49 -0.04 22.24
CA THR A 198 19.72 1.34 22.72
C THR A 198 20.99 1.88 22.10
N ILE A 199 20.91 3.02 21.41
CA ILE A 199 22.04 3.73 20.85
C ILE A 199 22.87 4.31 22.00
N LEU A 200 24.13 3.89 22.12
CA LEU A 200 25.05 4.40 23.15
C LEU A 200 25.91 5.57 22.65
N GLY A 201 25.94 5.78 21.34
CA GLY A 201 26.76 6.77 20.66
C GLY A 201 26.89 6.43 19.18
N PRO A 202 27.77 7.13 18.44
CA PRO A 202 27.98 6.87 17.02
C PRO A 202 28.33 5.40 16.76
N GLN A 203 27.59 4.75 15.86
CA GLN A 203 27.87 3.38 15.37
C GLN A 203 27.93 2.29 16.46
N LYS A 204 27.31 2.52 17.64
CA LYS A 204 27.31 1.61 18.79
C LYS A 204 25.92 1.42 19.39
N VAL A 205 25.48 0.17 19.51
CA VAL A 205 24.15 -0.19 20.04
C VAL A 205 24.30 -1.25 21.13
N LYS A 206 23.68 -1.01 22.28
CA LYS A 206 23.51 -2.01 23.35
C LYS A 206 22.26 -2.85 23.08
N ILE A 207 22.35 -4.15 23.35
CA ILE A 207 21.23 -5.09 23.15
C ILE A 207 20.81 -5.68 24.49
N GLY A 208 19.56 -5.43 24.88
CA GLY A 208 18.95 -5.91 26.12
C GLY A 208 19.58 -5.31 27.37
N SER A 209 19.44 -6.03 28.49
CA SER A 209 19.95 -5.62 29.81
C SER A 209 21.40 -6.04 30.09
N SER A 210 21.98 -6.86 29.22
CA SER A 210 23.39 -7.29 29.31
C SER A 210 24.35 -6.19 28.83
N ASN A 211 25.64 -6.32 29.16
CA ASN A 211 26.73 -5.52 28.55
C ASN A 211 27.03 -5.92 27.08
N ASN A 212 26.05 -6.49 26.37
CA ASN A 212 26.19 -6.87 24.98
C ASN A 212 26.10 -5.61 24.11
N VAL A 213 27.24 -5.15 23.61
CA VAL A 213 27.37 -3.99 22.74
C VAL A 213 27.82 -4.48 21.37
N VAL A 214 27.08 -4.06 20.34
CA VAL A 214 27.36 -4.37 18.94
C VAL A 214 27.72 -3.08 18.21
N THR A 215 28.66 -3.19 17.28
CA THR A 215 29.14 -2.10 16.44
C THR A 215 28.76 -2.34 14.98
N ALA A 216 28.36 -1.29 14.28
CA ALA A 216 28.00 -1.39 12.86
C ALA A 216 28.40 -0.13 12.10
N LYS A 217 28.81 -0.30 10.84
CA LYS A 217 29.17 0.84 10.00
C LYS A 217 27.98 1.76 9.78
N ASP A 218 26.81 1.23 9.43
CA ASP A 218 25.58 2.02 9.25
C ASP A 218 24.46 1.47 10.15
N ILE A 219 23.60 2.36 10.66
CA ILE A 219 22.47 2.01 11.54
C ILE A 219 21.16 2.54 10.96
N ILE A 220 20.13 1.68 10.89
CA ILE A 220 18.76 2.05 10.54
C ILE A 220 17.86 1.90 11.76
N ILE A 221 17.20 2.98 12.17
CA ILE A 221 16.10 2.97 13.13
C ILE A 221 14.81 2.60 12.40
N ALA A 222 14.18 1.49 12.79
CA ALA A 222 12.94 0.96 12.23
C ALA A 222 11.95 0.52 13.34
N THR A 223 11.93 1.25 14.46
CA THR A 223 11.22 0.88 15.70
C THR A 223 9.70 1.01 15.60
N GLY A 224 9.19 1.61 14.53
CA GLY A 224 7.76 1.64 14.24
C GLY A 224 6.95 2.55 15.16
N SER A 225 5.72 2.13 15.46
CA SER A 225 4.74 2.91 16.21
C SER A 225 3.84 2.05 17.09
N VAL A 226 3.17 2.69 18.03
CA VAL A 226 2.14 2.15 18.93
C VAL A 226 0.81 2.92 18.76
N PRO A 227 -0.35 2.35 19.15
CA PRO A 227 -1.60 3.10 19.19
C PRO A 227 -1.47 4.39 20.02
N PHE A 228 -1.94 5.52 19.49
CA PHE A 228 -1.96 6.76 20.24
C PHE A 228 -3.25 6.85 21.05
N VAL A 229 -3.12 6.95 22.37
CA VAL A 229 -4.24 7.11 23.30
C VAL A 229 -4.21 8.54 23.87
N PRO A 230 -5.21 9.38 23.55
CA PRO A 230 -5.34 10.71 24.14
C PRO A 230 -5.40 10.70 25.67
N LYS A 231 -4.97 11.79 26.29
CA LYS A 231 -5.10 11.98 27.74
C LYS A 231 -6.58 11.93 28.15
N GLY A 232 -6.88 11.32 29.29
CA GLY A 232 -8.24 11.16 29.82
C GLY A 232 -8.92 9.84 29.45
N ILE A 233 -8.31 9.03 28.59
CA ILE A 233 -8.83 7.73 28.18
C ILE A 233 -8.10 6.62 28.95
N GLU A 234 -8.85 5.83 29.71
CA GLU A 234 -8.33 4.65 30.40
C GLU A 234 -8.60 3.40 29.54
N VAL A 235 -7.54 2.76 29.03
CA VAL A 235 -7.63 1.52 28.24
C VAL A 235 -7.44 0.33 29.18
N ASP A 236 -8.43 -0.56 29.26
CA ASP A 236 -8.40 -1.78 30.08
C ASP A 236 -8.09 -3.05 29.26
N GLY A 237 -8.10 -2.94 27.92
CA GLY A 237 -7.86 -4.05 27.01
C GLY A 237 -9.01 -5.05 26.93
N LYS A 238 -10.18 -4.74 27.52
CA LYS A 238 -11.37 -5.60 27.55
C LYS A 238 -12.60 -4.90 27.00
N THR A 239 -12.97 -3.76 27.58
CA THR A 239 -14.14 -2.96 27.18
C THR A 239 -13.72 -1.65 26.54
N VAL A 240 -12.59 -1.08 26.95
CA VAL A 240 -11.93 0.03 26.25
C VAL A 240 -10.65 -0.52 25.65
N ILE A 241 -10.65 -0.63 24.33
CA ILE A 241 -9.65 -1.35 23.55
C ILE A 241 -8.97 -0.45 22.53
N THR A 242 -7.79 -0.86 22.10
CA THR A 242 -7.09 -0.31 20.93
C THR A 242 -7.09 -1.35 19.81
N SER A 243 -6.56 -1.00 18.64
CA SER A 243 -6.38 -1.96 17.54
C SER A 243 -5.63 -3.22 17.96
N ASP A 244 -4.67 -3.12 18.86
CA ASP A 244 -3.85 -4.26 19.32
C ASP A 244 -4.72 -5.33 20.03
N HIS A 245 -5.82 -4.90 20.65
CA HIS A 245 -6.76 -5.76 21.35
C HIS A 245 -7.90 -6.22 20.41
N ALA A 246 -8.43 -5.30 19.59
CA ALA A 246 -9.56 -5.58 18.68
C ALA A 246 -9.28 -6.74 17.71
N LEU A 247 -8.03 -6.92 17.30
CA LEU A 247 -7.60 -8.00 16.40
C LEU A 247 -7.77 -9.41 16.98
N LYS A 248 -7.85 -9.52 18.31
CA LYS A 248 -8.07 -10.81 19.00
C LYS A 248 -9.53 -11.25 18.96
N LEU A 249 -10.45 -10.33 18.67
CA LEU A 249 -11.89 -10.56 18.59
C LEU A 249 -12.43 -11.38 19.78
N GLU A 250 -11.99 -11.07 21.01
CA GLU A 250 -12.38 -11.80 22.23
C GLU A 250 -13.90 -11.77 22.44
N THR A 251 -14.52 -10.63 22.13
CA THR A 251 -15.96 -10.41 22.13
C THR A 251 -16.40 -9.64 20.88
N VAL A 252 -17.68 -9.78 20.53
CA VAL A 252 -18.37 -8.90 19.59
C VAL A 252 -19.43 -8.19 20.43
N PRO A 253 -19.20 -6.93 20.84
CA PRO A 253 -20.16 -6.18 21.66
C PRO A 253 -21.43 -5.90 20.87
N ASP A 254 -22.58 -5.74 21.55
CA ASP A 254 -23.82 -5.35 20.89
C ASP A 254 -23.71 -3.91 20.37
N TRP A 255 -23.13 -3.00 21.18
CA TRP A 255 -22.85 -1.62 20.76
C TRP A 255 -21.41 -1.18 21.07
N ILE A 256 -20.68 -0.73 20.04
CA ILE A 256 -19.31 -0.23 20.16
C ILE A 256 -19.15 1.21 19.65
N ALA A 257 -18.55 2.07 20.48
CA ALA A 257 -18.09 3.37 20.03
C ALA A 257 -16.69 3.27 19.41
N ILE A 258 -16.46 3.89 18.25
CA ILE A 258 -15.14 3.98 17.62
C ILE A 258 -14.68 5.43 17.61
N VAL A 259 -13.62 5.74 18.37
CA VAL A 259 -13.06 7.09 18.46
C VAL A 259 -12.04 7.29 17.35
N GLY A 260 -12.40 8.07 16.34
CA GLY A 260 -11.63 8.34 15.13
C GLY A 260 -12.15 7.59 13.90
N SER A 261 -12.38 8.34 12.81
CA SER A 261 -12.94 7.83 11.54
C SER A 261 -11.91 7.65 10.42
N GLY A 262 -10.63 7.48 10.79
CA GLY A 262 -9.54 7.17 9.84
C GLY A 262 -9.55 5.70 9.40
N TYR A 263 -8.49 5.28 8.68
CA TYR A 263 -8.32 3.92 8.13
C TYR A 263 -8.68 2.80 9.12
N ILE A 264 -8.08 2.82 10.31
CA ILE A 264 -8.30 1.79 11.33
C ILE A 264 -9.76 1.78 11.79
N GLY A 265 -10.34 2.95 12.06
CA GLY A 265 -11.73 3.06 12.52
C GLY A 265 -12.73 2.56 11.49
N LEU A 266 -12.52 2.88 10.21
CA LEU A 266 -13.35 2.39 9.10
C LEU A 266 -13.23 0.88 8.89
N GLU A 267 -12.01 0.33 8.93
CA GLU A 267 -11.83 -1.12 8.80
C GLU A 267 -12.54 -1.87 9.93
N PHE A 268 -12.40 -1.41 11.18
CA PHE A 268 -13.07 -2.04 12.30
C PHE A 268 -14.58 -1.80 12.33
N SER A 269 -15.10 -0.68 11.83
CA SER A 269 -16.56 -0.53 11.69
C SER A 269 -17.13 -1.50 10.67
N ASP A 270 -16.40 -1.77 9.58
CA ASP A 270 -16.78 -2.79 8.60
C ASP A 270 -16.82 -4.18 9.24
N VAL A 271 -15.81 -4.51 10.05
CA VAL A 271 -15.74 -5.79 10.81
C VAL A 271 -16.89 -5.92 11.80
N TYR A 272 -17.02 -4.99 12.74
CA TYR A 272 -18.00 -5.11 13.83
C TYR A 272 -19.44 -5.09 13.30
N THR A 273 -19.76 -4.22 12.33
CA THR A 273 -21.11 -4.25 11.73
C THR A 273 -21.39 -5.52 10.93
N ALA A 274 -20.40 -6.09 10.25
CA ALA A 274 -20.59 -7.36 9.54
C ALA A 274 -20.86 -8.53 10.51
N LEU A 275 -20.28 -8.47 11.71
CA LEU A 275 -20.45 -9.48 12.75
C LEU A 275 -21.67 -9.24 13.65
N GLY A 276 -22.32 -8.09 13.55
CA GLY A 276 -23.64 -7.82 14.14
C GLY A 276 -23.70 -6.66 15.13
N SER A 277 -22.59 -5.99 15.42
CA SER A 277 -22.58 -4.83 16.33
C SER A 277 -23.23 -3.60 15.69
N GLU A 278 -23.86 -2.79 16.53
CA GLU A 278 -24.11 -1.38 16.27
C GLU A 278 -22.83 -0.58 16.54
N VAL A 279 -22.55 0.42 15.70
CA VAL A 279 -21.33 1.23 15.80
C VAL A 279 -21.68 2.71 15.91
N THR A 280 -20.98 3.44 16.78
CA THR A 280 -21.04 4.91 16.80
C THR A 280 -19.65 5.50 16.63
N PHE A 281 -19.43 6.29 15.59
CA PHE A 281 -18.17 7.05 15.46
C PHE A 281 -18.16 8.29 16.34
N VAL A 282 -17.02 8.57 16.97
CA VAL A 282 -16.73 9.84 17.63
C VAL A 282 -15.55 10.48 16.91
N GLU A 283 -15.81 11.57 16.19
CA GLU A 283 -14.84 12.26 15.35
C GLU A 283 -14.68 13.72 15.79
N ALA A 284 -13.43 14.12 16.00
CA ALA A 284 -13.09 15.46 16.46
C ALA A 284 -13.25 16.52 15.36
N LEU A 285 -13.07 16.12 14.09
CA LEU A 285 -13.21 16.99 12.95
C LEU A 285 -14.67 17.10 12.50
N ASP A 286 -14.97 18.15 11.74
CA ASP A 286 -16.34 18.48 11.31
C ASP A 286 -16.92 17.43 10.32
N GLN A 287 -16.08 16.55 9.78
CA GLN A 287 -16.45 15.51 8.81
C GLN A 287 -15.77 14.17 9.11
N LEU A 288 -16.44 13.08 8.73
CA LEU A 288 -15.85 11.74 8.76
C LEU A 288 -14.78 11.58 7.68
N MET A 289 -13.92 10.58 7.88
CA MET A 289 -12.86 10.19 6.95
C MET A 289 -11.92 11.36 6.61
N PRO A 290 -11.38 12.04 7.64
CA PRO A 290 -10.44 13.12 7.42
C PRO A 290 -9.17 12.59 6.75
N GLY A 291 -8.70 13.29 5.73
CA GLY A 291 -7.49 12.95 4.97
C GLY A 291 -7.72 12.16 3.67
N PHE A 292 -8.93 11.62 3.46
CA PHE A 292 -9.35 11.14 2.15
C PHE A 292 -9.77 12.30 1.24
N ASP A 293 -9.77 12.10 -0.08
CA ASP A 293 -10.31 13.10 -1.01
C ASP A 293 -11.80 13.37 -0.70
N PRO A 294 -12.24 14.64 -0.58
CA PRO A 294 -13.59 14.97 -0.11
C PRO A 294 -14.73 14.34 -0.92
N GLU A 295 -14.55 14.16 -2.23
CA GLU A 295 -15.59 13.56 -3.08
C GLU A 295 -15.68 12.05 -2.85
N ILE A 296 -14.53 11.41 -2.65
CA ILE A 296 -14.44 10.00 -2.28
C ILE A 296 -15.03 9.77 -0.90
N SER A 297 -14.70 10.61 0.09
CA SER A 297 -15.29 10.54 1.45
C SER A 297 -16.81 10.68 1.41
N LYS A 298 -17.34 11.62 0.62
CA LYS A 298 -18.79 11.82 0.51
C LYS A 298 -19.50 10.61 -0.09
N LEU A 299 -18.91 9.98 -1.10
CA LEU A 299 -19.47 8.77 -1.70
C LEU A 299 -19.34 7.57 -0.74
N ALA A 300 -18.17 7.39 -0.14
CA ALA A 300 -17.92 6.35 0.85
C ALA A 300 -18.88 6.48 2.04
N GLN A 301 -19.19 7.69 2.53
CA GLN A 301 -20.14 7.88 3.62
C GLN A 301 -21.54 7.39 3.23
N ARG A 302 -21.98 7.72 2.01
CA ARG A 302 -23.27 7.29 1.49
C ARG A 302 -23.38 5.76 1.38
N VAL A 303 -22.29 5.07 1.05
CA VAL A 303 -22.30 3.63 0.73
C VAL A 303 -21.88 2.76 1.92
N LEU A 304 -20.91 3.20 2.71
CA LEU A 304 -20.33 2.46 3.83
C LEU A 304 -20.97 2.80 5.18
N ILE A 305 -21.51 4.01 5.36
CA ILE A 305 -21.99 4.48 6.67
C ILE A 305 -23.51 4.47 6.71
N ASN A 306 -24.15 5.29 5.87
CA ASN A 306 -25.60 5.52 5.93
C ASN A 306 -26.51 4.27 5.84
N PRO A 307 -26.18 3.20 5.07
CA PRO A 307 -27.06 2.04 4.96
C PRO A 307 -26.78 0.96 6.03
N ARG A 308 -25.82 1.19 6.94
CA ARG A 308 -25.42 0.23 7.97
C ARG A 308 -25.86 0.72 9.34
N ASN A 309 -25.77 -0.15 10.34
CA ASN A 309 -26.00 0.19 11.74
C ASN A 309 -24.82 1.01 12.31
N ILE A 310 -24.60 2.19 11.72
CA ILE A 310 -23.53 3.11 12.07
C ILE A 310 -24.13 4.49 12.28
N ASP A 311 -23.97 5.02 13.49
CA ASP A 311 -24.21 6.42 13.82
C ASP A 311 -22.87 7.16 14.01
N TYR A 312 -22.90 8.49 14.13
CA TYR A 312 -21.70 9.28 14.35
C TYR A 312 -21.93 10.64 14.99
N HIS A 313 -20.96 11.07 15.80
CA HIS A 313 -20.83 12.43 16.32
C HIS A 313 -19.55 13.05 15.74
N THR A 314 -19.70 14.08 14.90
CA THR A 314 -18.58 14.89 14.40
C THR A 314 -18.43 16.18 15.18
N GLY A 315 -17.26 16.82 15.08
CA GLY A 315 -16.96 18.06 15.80
C GLY A 315 -16.93 17.89 17.33
N VAL A 316 -16.65 16.67 17.84
CA VAL A 316 -16.64 16.39 19.28
C VAL A 316 -15.39 15.62 19.72
N PHE A 317 -14.88 15.89 20.91
CA PHE A 317 -13.83 15.09 21.54
C PHE A 317 -14.42 14.15 22.59
N ALA A 318 -13.96 12.91 22.61
CA ALA A 318 -14.04 12.08 23.80
C ALA A 318 -13.01 12.58 24.82
N SER A 319 -13.45 13.45 25.73
CA SER A 319 -12.60 14.10 26.74
C SER A 319 -12.15 13.15 27.84
N LYS A 320 -13.02 12.19 28.17
CA LYS A 320 -12.76 11.14 29.14
C LYS A 320 -13.52 9.88 28.78
N ILE A 321 -12.85 8.74 28.89
CA ILE A 321 -13.46 7.42 28.68
C ILE A 321 -13.15 6.56 29.88
N THR A 322 -14.19 6.05 30.52
CA THR A 322 -14.11 5.19 31.70
C THR A 322 -14.56 3.78 31.32
N PRO A 323 -13.73 2.74 31.53
CA PRO A 323 -14.09 1.36 31.26
C PRO A 323 -15.31 0.87 32.05
N ALA A 324 -15.96 -0.17 31.54
CA ALA A 324 -17.08 -0.80 32.22
C ALA A 324 -16.58 -1.44 33.53
N ARG A 325 -17.18 -1.03 34.66
CA ARG A 325 -16.83 -1.48 36.01
C ARG A 325 -18.06 -1.50 36.90
N ASP A 326 -18.11 -2.44 37.83
CA ASP A 326 -19.15 -2.52 38.87
C ASP A 326 -20.59 -2.50 38.31
N GLY A 327 -20.80 -3.16 37.16
CA GLY A 327 -22.09 -3.23 36.47
C GLY A 327 -22.47 -1.97 35.66
N LYS A 328 -21.60 -0.96 35.58
CA LYS A 328 -21.78 0.21 34.71
C LYS A 328 -21.18 -0.03 33.32
N PRO A 329 -21.80 0.51 32.25
CA PRO A 329 -21.27 0.43 30.89
C PRO A 329 -20.01 1.30 30.73
N VAL A 330 -19.40 1.27 29.54
CA VAL A 330 -18.33 2.21 29.18
C VAL A 330 -18.94 3.60 29.06
N MET A 331 -18.38 4.57 29.78
CA MET A 331 -18.84 5.95 29.79
C MET A 331 -17.90 6.83 28.97
N ILE A 332 -18.42 7.57 27.99
CA ILE A 332 -17.67 8.45 27.10
C ILE A 332 -18.19 9.89 27.24
N GLU A 333 -17.40 10.76 27.86
CA GLU A 333 -17.74 12.17 28.05
C GLU A 333 -17.39 12.97 26.78
N LEU A 334 -18.41 13.37 26.01
CA LEU A 334 -18.26 14.13 24.77
C LEU A 334 -18.30 15.64 25.03
N ILE A 335 -17.28 16.34 24.52
CA ILE A 335 -17.19 17.80 24.54
C ILE A 335 -17.15 18.35 23.12
N ASP A 336 -17.67 19.55 22.90
CA ASP A 336 -17.56 20.25 21.62
C ASP A 336 -16.08 20.52 21.28
N ALA A 337 -15.69 20.26 20.02
CA ALA A 337 -14.31 20.39 19.61
C ALA A 337 -13.79 21.83 19.65
N LYS A 338 -14.67 22.81 19.42
CA LYS A 338 -14.38 24.24 19.33
C LYS A 338 -14.58 24.92 20.67
N THR A 339 -15.73 24.75 21.32
CA THR A 339 -16.06 25.46 22.58
C THR A 339 -15.52 24.78 23.83
N LYS A 340 -15.18 23.48 23.75
CA LYS A 340 -14.81 22.62 24.89
C LYS A 340 -15.90 22.44 25.93
N GLU A 341 -17.13 22.84 25.62
CA GLU A 341 -18.28 22.65 26.51
C GLU A 341 -18.74 21.19 26.47
N GLN A 342 -19.22 20.70 27.61
CA GLN A 342 -19.80 19.35 27.70
C GLN A 342 -21.08 19.29 26.87
N LYS A 343 -21.15 18.30 25.97
CA LYS A 343 -22.30 18.10 25.09
C LYS A 343 -23.20 17.00 25.64
N GLU A 344 -22.65 15.80 25.79
CA GLU A 344 -23.37 14.63 26.26
C GLU A 344 -22.41 13.58 26.83
N THR A 345 -22.97 12.53 27.43
CA THR A 345 -22.20 11.34 27.82
C THR A 345 -22.82 10.13 27.14
N LEU A 346 -22.01 9.40 26.37
CA LEU A 346 -22.43 8.19 25.67
C LEU A 346 -22.14 6.96 26.56
N GLU A 347 -23.10 6.07 26.66
CA GLU A 347 -22.99 4.80 27.39
C GLU A 347 -23.02 3.64 26.38
N VAL A 348 -21.94 2.86 26.29
CA VAL A 348 -21.79 1.75 25.32
C VAL A 348 -21.21 0.51 25.97
N ASP A 349 -21.29 -0.64 25.29
CA ASP A 349 -20.71 -1.89 25.80
C ASP A 349 -19.18 -1.91 25.67
N ALA A 350 -18.66 -1.28 24.60
CA ALA A 350 -17.23 -1.19 24.35
C ALA A 350 -16.84 0.09 23.61
N ALA A 351 -15.57 0.49 23.72
CA ALA A 351 -14.98 1.57 22.95
C ALA A 351 -13.66 1.15 22.29
N LEU A 352 -13.53 1.39 20.99
CA LEU A 352 -12.27 1.24 20.24
C LEU A 352 -11.62 2.61 20.04
N ILE A 353 -10.41 2.76 20.55
CA ILE A 353 -9.60 3.97 20.40
C ILE A 353 -8.76 3.85 19.12
N ALA A 354 -9.18 4.58 18.07
CA ALA A 354 -8.58 4.59 16.74
C ALA A 354 -8.09 6.00 16.33
N THR A 355 -7.57 6.76 17.29
CA THR A 355 -7.16 8.17 17.17
C THR A 355 -5.78 8.38 16.53
N GLY A 356 -5.30 7.42 15.73
CA GLY A 356 -3.97 7.45 15.11
C GLY A 356 -2.91 6.69 15.89
N ARG A 357 -1.65 6.93 15.53
CA ARG A 357 -0.48 6.18 16.02
C ARG A 357 0.64 7.14 16.43
N ALA A 358 1.43 6.73 17.42
CA ALA A 358 2.58 7.47 17.93
C ALA A 358 3.87 6.66 17.71
N PRO A 359 5.00 7.30 17.40
CA PRO A 359 6.27 6.60 17.14
C PRO A 359 6.81 5.94 18.41
N PHE A 360 7.44 4.78 18.26
CA PHE A 360 8.07 4.05 19.37
C PHE A 360 9.57 4.40 19.46
N THR A 361 9.88 5.55 20.06
CA THR A 361 11.24 6.13 20.10
C THR A 361 11.77 6.34 21.51
N GLN A 362 10.93 6.17 22.54
CA GLN A 362 11.32 6.29 23.94
C GLN A 362 12.31 5.16 24.33
N GLY A 363 13.41 5.53 25.00
CA GLY A 363 14.42 4.56 25.44
C GLY A 363 15.40 4.12 24.34
N LEU A 364 15.34 4.73 23.15
CA LEU A 364 16.23 4.41 22.03
C LEU A 364 17.65 5.00 22.20
N GLY A 365 17.86 5.92 23.14
CA GLY A 365 19.17 6.55 23.41
C GLY A 365 19.55 7.65 22.42
N LEU A 366 18.55 8.34 21.85
CA LEU A 366 18.74 9.42 20.87
C LEU A 366 19.48 10.63 21.47
N GLU A 367 19.35 10.84 22.77
CA GLU A 367 20.06 11.86 23.54
C GLU A 367 21.58 11.67 23.54
N ASN A 368 22.07 10.43 23.35
CA ASN A 368 23.51 10.13 23.33
C ASN A 368 24.20 10.57 22.03
N ILE A 369 23.43 11.03 21.05
CA ILE A 369 23.87 11.47 19.73
C ILE A 369 23.21 12.80 19.33
N ASP A 370 22.77 13.57 20.33
CA ASP A 370 22.17 14.91 20.17
C ASP A 370 20.93 14.97 19.27
N VAL A 371 20.17 13.88 19.14
CA VAL A 371 18.93 13.83 18.32
C VAL A 371 17.70 14.16 19.18
N ALA A 372 17.02 15.26 18.85
CA ALA A 372 15.77 15.65 19.47
C ALA A 372 14.56 15.24 18.60
N THR A 373 13.57 14.57 19.20
CA THR A 373 12.34 14.18 18.49
C THR A 373 11.37 15.34 18.32
N GLN A 374 10.61 15.34 17.22
CA GLN A 374 9.50 16.28 16.98
C GLN A 374 8.16 15.56 17.16
N ARG A 375 7.41 15.90 18.22
CA ARG A 375 6.18 15.17 18.61
C ARG A 375 6.43 13.65 18.77
N GLY A 376 7.64 13.28 19.19
CA GLY A 376 8.09 11.88 19.33
C GLY A 376 8.74 11.28 18.08
N PHE A 377 8.56 11.88 16.89
CA PHE A 377 9.14 11.35 15.65
C PHE A 377 10.61 11.75 15.50
N VAL A 378 11.43 10.87 14.91
CA VAL A 378 12.83 11.14 14.59
C VAL A 378 12.91 12.00 13.32
N PRO A 379 13.48 13.22 13.37
CA PRO A 379 13.60 14.06 12.19
C PRO A 379 14.54 13.46 11.14
N VAL A 380 14.13 13.48 9.88
CA VAL A 380 14.94 12.97 8.76
C VAL A 380 14.82 13.85 7.52
N ASP A 381 15.86 13.85 6.70
CA ASP A 381 15.83 14.46 5.37
C ASP A 381 15.12 13.55 4.33
N GLU A 382 15.10 13.95 3.05
CA GLU A 382 14.50 13.16 1.94
C GLU A 382 15.16 11.80 1.73
N ARG A 383 16.41 11.66 2.16
CA ARG A 383 17.22 10.45 2.06
C ARG A 383 17.12 9.54 3.29
N MET A 384 16.23 9.87 4.22
CA MET A 384 16.01 9.19 5.50
C MET A 384 17.19 9.29 6.48
N ARG A 385 18.14 10.21 6.26
CA ARG A 385 19.25 10.47 7.17
C ARG A 385 18.75 11.25 8.38
N VAL A 386 19.18 10.86 9.58
CA VAL A 386 18.75 11.50 10.82
C VAL A 386 19.33 12.91 10.95
N ILE A 387 18.51 13.85 11.40
CA ILE A 387 18.89 15.23 11.67
C ILE A 387 18.95 15.43 13.19
N ASP A 388 20.07 15.98 13.68
CA ASP A 388 20.29 16.29 15.10
C ASP A 388 19.55 17.57 15.55
N ALA A 389 19.64 17.90 16.84
CA ALA A 389 19.01 19.08 17.42
C ALA A 389 19.53 20.42 16.85
N ASN A 390 20.70 20.42 16.23
CA ASN A 390 21.34 21.59 15.63
C ASN A 390 21.07 21.71 14.12
N GLY A 391 20.32 20.78 13.53
CA GLY A 391 20.01 20.75 12.10
C GLY A 391 21.08 20.08 11.23
N ASN A 392 22.07 19.41 11.82
CA ASN A 392 23.10 18.68 11.08
C ASN A 392 22.70 17.23 10.85
N LEU A 393 23.23 16.63 9.78
CA LEU A 393 23.06 15.21 9.51
C LEU A 393 23.94 14.40 10.46
N VAL A 394 23.34 13.43 11.14
CA VAL A 394 24.08 12.45 11.95
C VAL A 394 24.73 11.44 10.99
N PRO A 395 26.06 11.33 10.94
CA PRO A 395 26.72 10.38 10.04
C PRO A 395 26.31 8.94 10.35
N HIS A 396 26.11 8.14 9.30
CA HIS A 396 25.84 6.70 9.41
C HIS A 396 24.56 6.31 10.16
N LEU A 397 23.62 7.24 10.34
CA LEU A 397 22.36 6.99 11.02
C LEU A 397 21.15 7.40 10.17
N TYR A 398 20.22 6.46 10.06
CA TYR A 398 19.01 6.60 9.25
C TYR A 398 17.78 6.23 10.08
N CYS A 399 16.61 6.76 9.72
CA CYS A 399 15.34 6.38 10.34
C CYS A 399 14.24 6.21 9.29
N ILE A 400 13.56 5.05 9.32
CA ILE A 400 12.55 4.64 8.35
C ILE A 400 11.22 4.30 9.02
N GLY A 401 10.17 4.28 8.20
CA GLY A 401 8.82 3.89 8.57
C GLY A 401 8.22 4.82 9.62
N ASP A 402 7.30 4.26 10.40
CA ASP A 402 6.49 5.03 11.34
C ASP A 402 7.27 5.84 12.38
N ALA A 403 8.52 5.47 12.67
CA ALA A 403 9.36 6.17 13.63
C ALA A 403 9.76 7.59 13.17
N ASN A 404 9.81 7.83 11.84
CA ASN A 404 10.08 9.16 11.27
C ASN A 404 8.80 9.96 10.96
N GLY A 405 7.64 9.30 10.92
CA GLY A 405 6.34 9.95 10.72
C GLY A 405 6.07 10.49 9.31
N LYS A 406 6.94 10.27 8.32
CA LYS A 406 6.73 10.75 6.94
C LYS A 406 5.54 10.09 6.27
N MET A 407 5.42 8.77 6.40
CA MET A 407 4.28 8.00 5.90
C MET A 407 4.19 6.69 6.66
N MET A 408 3.13 6.53 7.47
CA MET A 408 2.97 5.40 8.39
C MET A 408 2.26 4.22 7.70
N LEU A 409 2.87 3.72 6.62
CA LEU A 409 2.39 2.58 5.85
C LEU A 409 3.49 1.50 5.76
N ALA A 410 3.10 0.23 5.84
CA ALA A 410 4.06 -0.88 5.90
C ALA A 410 4.96 -0.95 4.66
N HIS A 411 4.39 -0.82 3.47
CA HIS A 411 5.12 -0.80 2.20
C HIS A 411 5.93 0.50 2.02
N ALA A 412 5.49 1.64 2.57
CA ALA A 412 6.30 2.85 2.62
C ALA A 412 7.57 2.65 3.47
N ALA A 413 7.43 2.02 4.65
CA ALA A 413 8.56 1.71 5.51
C ALA A 413 9.58 0.78 4.81
N SER A 414 9.10 -0.25 4.10
CA SER A 414 9.96 -1.15 3.31
C SER A 414 10.69 -0.41 2.18
N ALA A 415 9.96 0.41 1.41
CA ALA A 415 10.55 1.20 0.33
C ALA A 415 11.59 2.22 0.83
N GLN A 416 11.34 2.84 1.99
CA GLN A 416 12.33 3.70 2.65
C GLN A 416 13.59 2.91 3.05
N GLY A 417 13.42 1.71 3.61
CA GLY A 417 14.53 0.81 3.93
C GLY A 417 15.38 0.43 2.71
N ILE A 418 14.73 0.02 1.61
CA ILE A 418 15.38 -0.27 0.33
C ILE A 418 16.16 0.97 -0.17
N SER A 419 15.54 2.15 -0.10
CA SER A 419 16.17 3.42 -0.48
C SER A 419 17.43 3.71 0.34
N VAL A 420 17.42 3.45 1.64
CA VAL A 420 18.61 3.65 2.49
C VAL A 420 19.72 2.65 2.11
N VAL A 421 19.37 1.40 1.87
CA VAL A 421 20.33 0.36 1.50
C VAL A 421 21.01 0.65 0.16
N GLU A 422 20.29 1.15 -0.85
CA GLU A 422 20.90 1.62 -2.11
C GLU A 422 21.93 2.72 -1.84
N GLN A 423 21.60 3.69 -0.98
CA GLN A 423 22.49 4.82 -0.67
C GLN A 423 23.78 4.37 0.03
N VAL A 424 23.69 3.53 1.07
CA VAL A 424 24.88 3.06 1.80
C VAL A 424 25.75 2.12 0.96
N THR A 425 25.20 1.55 -0.12
CA THR A 425 25.93 0.72 -1.10
C THR A 425 26.42 1.52 -2.31
N GLY A 426 26.25 2.85 -2.29
CA GLY A 426 26.85 3.78 -3.25
C GLY A 426 25.96 4.16 -4.43
N ARG A 427 24.67 3.81 -4.42
CA ARG A 427 23.69 4.28 -5.42
C ARG A 427 22.79 5.35 -4.81
N ASP A 428 22.85 6.57 -5.33
CA ASP A 428 21.91 7.60 -4.90
C ASP A 428 20.48 7.21 -5.30
N HIS A 429 19.60 7.10 -4.31
CA HIS A 429 18.22 6.72 -4.48
C HIS A 429 17.36 7.49 -3.48
N VAL A 430 16.39 8.25 -3.99
CA VAL A 430 15.41 8.99 -3.21
C VAL A 430 14.04 8.42 -3.56
N LEU A 431 13.34 7.91 -2.56
CA LEU A 431 11.99 7.39 -2.74
C LEU A 431 11.03 8.52 -3.11
N ASN A 432 10.28 8.35 -4.19
CA ASN A 432 9.15 9.23 -4.50
C ASN A 432 7.95 8.88 -3.59
N HIS A 433 7.77 9.61 -2.49
CA HIS A 433 6.64 9.34 -1.57
C HIS A 433 5.27 9.60 -2.20
N LEU A 434 5.17 10.41 -3.26
CA LEU A 434 3.90 10.66 -3.96
C LEU A 434 3.42 9.45 -4.77
N SER A 435 4.31 8.53 -5.13
CA SER A 435 3.93 7.30 -5.85
C SER A 435 3.46 6.18 -4.92
N ILE A 436 3.56 6.35 -3.60
CA ILE A 436 3.17 5.32 -2.64
C ILE A 436 1.65 5.26 -2.53
N PRO A 437 0.99 4.14 -2.88
CA PRO A 437 -0.45 4.02 -2.77
C PRO A 437 -0.87 3.79 -1.32
N ALA A 438 -2.11 4.11 -0.99
CA ALA A 438 -2.75 3.75 0.27
C ALA A 438 -4.13 3.16 0.00
N ALA A 439 -4.61 2.31 0.89
CA ALA A 439 -5.92 1.69 0.79
C ALA A 439 -6.57 1.50 2.17
N CYS A 440 -7.88 1.66 2.21
CA CYS A 440 -8.77 1.27 3.28
C CYS A 440 -9.60 0.08 2.78
N PHE A 441 -9.48 -1.06 3.46
CA PHE A 441 -9.96 -2.35 2.96
C PHE A 441 -11.41 -2.66 3.40
N THR A 442 -12.26 -1.63 3.44
CA THR A 442 -13.71 -1.76 3.66
C THR A 442 -14.37 -2.47 2.47
N HIS A 443 -15.67 -2.80 2.58
CA HIS A 443 -16.43 -3.38 1.46
C HIS A 443 -17.53 -2.42 0.98
N PRO A 444 -17.40 -1.68 -0.13
CA PRO A 444 -16.26 -1.62 -1.05
C PRO A 444 -15.02 -0.91 -0.52
N GLU A 445 -13.90 -1.08 -1.20
CA GLU A 445 -12.59 -0.55 -0.82
C GLU A 445 -12.44 0.93 -1.21
N ILE A 446 -11.60 1.65 -0.48
CA ILE A 446 -11.13 2.99 -0.83
C ILE A 446 -9.62 2.91 -1.08
N SER A 447 -9.12 3.53 -2.15
CA SER A 447 -7.70 3.62 -2.43
C SER A 447 -7.30 4.99 -2.98
N MET A 448 -6.04 5.34 -2.79
CA MET A 448 -5.48 6.61 -3.24
C MET A 448 -3.99 6.52 -3.54
N VAL A 449 -3.50 7.40 -4.40
CA VAL A 449 -2.08 7.68 -4.59
C VAL A 449 -1.91 9.14 -5.00
N GLY A 450 -0.79 9.76 -4.59
CA GLY A 450 -0.53 11.17 -4.84
C GLY A 450 -1.37 12.12 -3.99
N LEU A 451 -1.67 13.29 -4.54
CA LEU A 451 -2.34 14.39 -3.85
C LEU A 451 -3.87 14.25 -3.90
N THR A 452 -4.55 14.68 -2.84
CA THR A 452 -6.00 14.97 -2.87
C THR A 452 -6.29 16.22 -3.71
N GLU A 453 -7.53 16.41 -4.16
CA GLU A 453 -7.87 17.60 -4.95
C GLU A 453 -7.54 18.93 -4.22
N PRO A 454 -7.87 19.12 -2.92
CA PRO A 454 -7.48 20.35 -2.21
C PRO A 454 -5.97 20.56 -2.16
N GLN A 455 -5.19 19.51 -1.90
CA GLN A 455 -3.72 19.59 -1.86
C GLN A 455 -3.13 19.92 -3.23
N ALA A 456 -3.66 19.32 -4.29
CA ALA A 456 -3.21 19.60 -5.66
C ALA A 456 -3.51 21.04 -6.06
N ARG A 457 -4.69 21.56 -5.72
CA ARG A 457 -5.06 22.97 -5.99
C ARG A 457 -4.16 23.94 -5.22
N GLU A 458 -3.94 23.69 -3.93
CA GLU A 458 -3.01 24.49 -3.12
C GLU A 458 -1.60 24.49 -3.71
N LYS A 459 -1.11 23.33 -4.18
CA LYS A 459 0.18 23.23 -4.86
C LYS A 459 0.20 24.02 -6.18
N GLY A 460 -0.84 23.88 -7.00
CA GLY A 460 -0.97 24.60 -8.27
C GLY A 460 -1.01 26.12 -8.09
N GLU A 461 -1.69 26.61 -7.05
CA GLU A 461 -1.70 28.03 -6.68
C GLU A 461 -0.30 28.54 -6.28
N LYS A 462 0.45 27.74 -5.51
CA LYS A 462 1.81 28.11 -5.07
C LYS A 462 2.84 28.07 -6.21
N GLU A 463 2.74 27.08 -7.10
CA GLU A 463 3.73 26.83 -8.15
C GLU A 463 3.33 27.44 -9.51
N GLY A 464 2.11 27.96 -9.66
CA GLY A 464 1.65 28.66 -10.85
C GLY A 464 1.22 27.74 -11.99
N PHE A 465 0.52 26.65 -11.71
CA PHE A 465 -0.05 25.75 -12.72
C PHE A 465 -1.52 25.41 -12.45
N ASP A 466 -2.25 25.09 -13.52
CA ASP A 466 -3.65 24.69 -13.44
C ASP A 466 -3.82 23.22 -13.03
N VAL A 467 -4.91 22.93 -12.32
CA VAL A 467 -5.30 21.56 -11.95
C VAL A 467 -6.62 21.20 -12.61
N SER A 468 -6.63 20.06 -13.30
CA SER A 468 -7.82 19.48 -13.93
C SER A 468 -8.19 18.15 -13.29
N ILE A 469 -9.48 17.81 -13.39
CA ILE A 469 -10.07 16.62 -12.79
C ILE A 469 -10.77 15.82 -13.89
N ALA A 470 -10.53 14.51 -13.92
CA ALA A 470 -11.25 13.54 -14.72
C ALA A 470 -11.88 12.48 -13.80
N LYS A 471 -13.02 11.90 -14.20
CA LYS A 471 -13.79 10.97 -13.37
C LYS A 471 -14.46 9.90 -14.22
N THR A 472 -14.56 8.71 -13.68
CA THR A 472 -15.30 7.57 -14.24
C THR A 472 -16.03 6.81 -13.15
N SER A 473 -17.16 6.20 -13.51
CA SER A 473 -18.00 5.48 -12.55
C SER A 473 -18.00 3.99 -12.86
N PHE A 474 -18.00 3.17 -11.81
CA PHE A 474 -18.18 1.72 -11.91
C PHE A 474 -19.56 1.34 -12.49
N LYS A 475 -20.54 2.26 -12.48
CA LYS A 475 -21.87 2.05 -13.09
C LYS A 475 -21.85 1.87 -14.60
N ALA A 476 -20.79 2.31 -15.28
CA ALA A 476 -20.60 2.08 -16.71
C ALA A 476 -19.72 0.85 -17.01
N ASN A 477 -19.07 0.27 -15.99
CA ASN A 477 -18.14 -0.83 -16.19
C ASN A 477 -18.88 -2.17 -16.29
N THR A 478 -18.66 -2.89 -17.40
CA THR A 478 -19.37 -4.16 -17.68
C THR A 478 -19.08 -5.24 -16.62
N LYS A 479 -17.84 -5.31 -16.11
CA LYS A 479 -17.47 -6.30 -15.09
C LYS A 479 -18.14 -6.01 -13.74
N ALA A 480 -18.17 -4.74 -13.31
CA ALA A 480 -18.86 -4.33 -12.09
C ALA A 480 -20.39 -4.55 -12.18
N LEU A 481 -20.98 -4.24 -13.35
CA LEU A 481 -22.40 -4.49 -13.62
C LEU A 481 -22.74 -5.99 -13.62
N ALA A 482 -21.85 -6.84 -14.13
CA ALA A 482 -22.05 -8.29 -14.10
C ALA A 482 -22.08 -8.86 -12.67
N GLU A 483 -21.47 -8.16 -11.71
CA GLU A 483 -21.51 -8.51 -10.29
C GLU A 483 -22.61 -7.76 -9.53
N ASN A 484 -23.40 -6.90 -10.17
CA ASN A 484 -24.34 -5.99 -9.49
C ASN A 484 -23.68 -5.09 -8.42
N GLU A 485 -22.41 -4.73 -8.62
CA GLU A 485 -21.58 -3.92 -7.72
C GLU A 485 -21.06 -2.64 -8.41
N GLY A 486 -21.96 -1.92 -9.07
CA GLY A 486 -21.63 -0.68 -9.80
C GLY A 486 -21.41 0.57 -8.94
N GLU A 487 -21.58 0.50 -7.62
CA GLU A 487 -21.35 1.66 -6.74
C GLU A 487 -19.85 1.94 -6.61
N GLY A 488 -19.39 3.02 -7.24
CA GLY A 488 -18.00 3.42 -7.19
C GLY A 488 -17.67 4.60 -8.11
N LEU A 489 -16.51 5.19 -7.84
CA LEU A 489 -15.94 6.34 -8.54
C LEU A 489 -14.42 6.20 -8.59
N ALA A 490 -13.84 6.41 -9.76
CA ALA A 490 -12.42 6.71 -9.91
C ALA A 490 -12.25 8.19 -10.30
N LYS A 491 -11.27 8.84 -9.68
CA LYS A 491 -10.99 10.27 -9.81
C LYS A 491 -9.51 10.46 -10.09
N LEU A 492 -9.21 11.15 -11.18
CA LEU A 492 -7.85 11.53 -11.59
C LEU A 492 -7.69 13.04 -11.41
N ILE A 493 -6.60 13.43 -10.76
CA ILE A 493 -6.16 14.81 -10.57
C ILE A 493 -4.86 14.98 -11.34
N TYR A 494 -4.82 15.94 -12.25
CA TYR A 494 -3.72 16.05 -13.19
C TYR A 494 -3.50 17.49 -13.66
N ARG A 495 -2.32 17.70 -14.23
CA ARG A 495 -1.95 18.95 -14.89
C ARG A 495 -2.38 18.96 -16.35
N PRO A 496 -3.24 19.89 -16.80
CA PRO A 496 -3.70 19.92 -18.17
C PRO A 496 -2.64 20.47 -19.13
N ASP A 497 -1.62 21.20 -18.67
CA ASP A 497 -0.57 21.78 -19.51
C ASP A 497 0.45 20.74 -20.02
N ASN A 498 0.76 19.73 -19.20
CA ASN A 498 1.76 18.72 -19.52
C ASN A 498 1.26 17.27 -19.37
N GLY A 499 0.09 17.03 -18.77
CA GLY A 499 -0.46 15.70 -18.54
C GLY A 499 0.19 14.92 -17.39
N GLU A 500 0.91 15.59 -16.49
CA GLU A 500 1.44 14.99 -15.26
C GLU A 500 0.29 14.55 -14.34
N ILE A 501 0.37 13.32 -13.84
CA ILE A 501 -0.58 12.76 -12.88
C ILE A 501 -0.19 13.24 -11.47
N LEU A 502 -1.07 14.01 -10.83
CA LEU A 502 -0.83 14.54 -9.48
C LEU A 502 -1.41 13.61 -8.40
N GLY A 503 -2.50 12.91 -8.71
CA GLY A 503 -3.10 11.93 -7.81
C GLY A 503 -4.26 11.18 -8.45
N VAL A 504 -4.52 9.98 -7.95
CA VAL A 504 -5.67 9.14 -8.33
C VAL A 504 -6.31 8.60 -7.07
N HIS A 505 -7.64 8.64 -7.03
CA HIS A 505 -8.43 8.15 -5.90
C HIS A 505 -9.56 7.27 -6.43
N ILE A 506 -9.77 6.12 -5.81
CA ILE A 506 -10.76 5.14 -6.25
C ILE A 506 -11.58 4.69 -5.03
N PHE A 507 -12.89 4.66 -5.19
CA PHE A 507 -13.79 3.96 -4.29
C PHE A 507 -14.60 2.97 -5.12
N GLY A 508 -14.58 1.70 -4.74
CA GLY A 508 -15.30 0.66 -5.46
C GLY A 508 -14.68 -0.71 -5.33
N LEU A 509 -15.20 -1.62 -6.15
CA LEU A 509 -14.79 -3.02 -6.20
C LEU A 509 -13.31 -3.15 -6.62
N HIS A 510 -12.51 -3.87 -5.82
CA HIS A 510 -11.06 -4.05 -6.01
C HIS A 510 -10.23 -2.75 -6.08
N ALA A 511 -10.70 -1.65 -5.46
CA ALA A 511 -9.98 -0.37 -5.52
C ALA A 511 -8.52 -0.47 -5.04
N ALA A 512 -8.21 -1.34 -4.06
CA ALA A 512 -6.87 -1.54 -3.53
C ALA A 512 -5.92 -2.19 -4.54
N ASP A 513 -6.43 -3.04 -5.45
CA ASP A 513 -5.62 -3.63 -6.52
C ASP A 513 -5.48 -2.67 -7.70
N LEU A 514 -6.56 -1.99 -8.08
CA LEU A 514 -6.60 -1.09 -9.23
C LEU A 514 -5.63 0.09 -9.10
N ILE A 515 -5.47 0.62 -7.89
CA ILE A 515 -4.63 1.82 -7.64
C ILE A 515 -3.16 1.62 -8.05
N HIS A 516 -2.68 0.37 -8.11
CA HIS A 516 -1.30 0.06 -8.44
C HIS A 516 -0.90 0.50 -9.85
N GLU A 517 -1.83 0.54 -10.82
CA GLU A 517 -1.55 1.08 -12.14
C GLU A 517 -1.18 2.57 -12.07
N ALA A 518 -1.97 3.36 -11.37
CA ALA A 518 -1.71 4.79 -11.16
C ALA A 518 -0.44 5.03 -10.33
N SER A 519 -0.22 4.23 -9.30
CA SER A 519 0.99 4.29 -8.47
C SER A 519 2.26 4.05 -9.29
N ASN A 520 2.27 3.03 -10.14
CA ASN A 520 3.39 2.75 -11.03
C ASN A 520 3.58 3.87 -12.06
N ALA A 521 2.49 4.42 -12.61
CA ALA A 521 2.55 5.55 -13.53
C ALA A 521 3.24 6.77 -12.90
N ILE A 522 2.88 7.14 -11.66
CA ILE A 522 3.50 8.23 -10.91
C ILE A 522 4.96 7.90 -10.57
N ALA A 523 5.26 6.66 -10.17
CA ALA A 523 6.63 6.24 -9.86
C ALA A 523 7.57 6.35 -11.06
N LEU A 524 7.07 6.03 -12.27
CA LEU A 524 7.82 6.08 -13.52
C LEU A 524 7.77 7.46 -14.22
N GLY A 525 7.01 8.43 -13.67
CA GLY A 525 6.79 9.73 -14.31
C GLY A 525 6.05 9.62 -15.65
N THR A 526 5.14 8.64 -15.78
CA THR A 526 4.33 8.45 -16.99
C THR A 526 3.27 9.54 -17.09
N HIS A 527 3.20 10.20 -18.25
CA HIS A 527 2.20 11.24 -18.51
C HIS A 527 0.92 10.63 -19.11
N ILE A 528 -0.20 11.35 -18.95
CA ILE A 528 -1.53 10.94 -19.44
C ILE A 528 -1.53 10.63 -20.94
N GLN A 529 -0.74 11.38 -21.71
CA GLN A 529 -0.60 11.21 -23.16
C GLN A 529 -0.07 9.83 -23.52
N ASP A 530 0.72 9.21 -22.65
CA ASP A 530 1.32 7.90 -22.87
C ASP A 530 0.43 6.79 -22.31
N ILE A 531 -0.02 6.92 -21.06
CA ILE A 531 -0.78 5.85 -20.37
C ILE A 531 -2.14 5.58 -21.01
N LYS A 532 -2.78 6.58 -21.63
CA LYS A 532 -4.08 6.39 -22.31
C LYS A 532 -4.04 5.43 -23.50
N PHE A 533 -2.85 5.07 -23.97
CA PHE A 533 -2.65 4.07 -25.03
C PHE A 533 -2.32 2.67 -24.49
N ALA A 534 -2.22 2.51 -23.16
CA ALA A 534 -2.16 1.20 -22.56
C ALA A 534 -3.42 0.38 -22.92
N VAL A 535 -3.24 -0.93 -23.04
CA VAL A 535 -4.33 -1.85 -23.40
C VAL A 535 -4.80 -2.56 -22.14
N HIS A 536 -6.07 -2.34 -21.78
CA HIS A 536 -6.74 -3.02 -20.69
C HIS A 536 -7.53 -4.21 -21.21
N ALA A 537 -7.53 -5.32 -20.47
CA ALA A 537 -8.30 -6.49 -20.83
C ALA A 537 -9.81 -6.22 -20.66
N HIS A 538 -10.63 -6.80 -21.54
CA HIS A 538 -12.08 -6.63 -21.53
C HIS A 538 -12.82 -7.97 -21.37
N PRO A 539 -13.87 -8.06 -20.52
CA PRO A 539 -14.27 -7.07 -19.52
C PRO A 539 -13.45 -7.19 -18.22
N THR A 540 -12.91 -6.09 -17.70
CA THR A 540 -12.24 -6.03 -16.38
C THR A 540 -12.56 -4.75 -15.62
N LEU A 541 -12.35 -4.75 -14.30
CA LEU A 541 -12.49 -3.54 -13.48
C LEU A 541 -11.43 -2.49 -13.81
N SER A 542 -10.27 -2.91 -14.32
CA SER A 542 -9.19 -2.01 -14.74
C SER A 542 -9.61 -1.07 -15.87
N GLU A 543 -10.64 -1.40 -16.64
CA GLU A 543 -11.21 -0.50 -17.64
C GLU A 543 -11.78 0.79 -17.03
N VAL A 544 -12.10 0.83 -15.73
CA VAL A 544 -12.45 2.08 -15.04
C VAL A 544 -11.30 3.09 -15.09
N LEU A 545 -10.05 2.63 -14.96
CA LEU A 545 -8.85 3.46 -15.10
C LEU A 545 -8.53 3.77 -16.57
N ASP A 546 -8.75 2.83 -17.48
CA ASP A 546 -8.61 3.07 -18.93
C ASP A 546 -9.50 4.25 -19.39
N GLU A 547 -10.79 4.18 -19.06
CA GLU A 547 -11.73 5.26 -19.35
C GLU A 547 -11.35 6.55 -18.61
N LEU A 548 -10.83 6.45 -17.37
CA LEU A 548 -10.38 7.60 -16.59
C LEU A 548 -9.26 8.35 -17.33
N PHE A 549 -8.21 7.64 -17.76
CA PHE A 549 -7.08 8.22 -18.46
C PHE A 549 -7.48 8.76 -19.84
N LYS A 550 -8.36 8.05 -20.56
CA LYS A 550 -8.87 8.50 -21.88
C LYS A 550 -9.79 9.72 -21.78
N SER A 551 -10.49 9.90 -20.66
CA SER A 551 -11.37 11.06 -20.44
C SER A 551 -10.60 12.35 -20.12
N ALA A 552 -9.33 12.25 -19.72
CA ALA A 552 -8.50 13.39 -19.39
C ALA A 552 -8.17 14.24 -20.62
N LYS A 553 -8.39 15.55 -20.51
CA LYS A 553 -8.10 16.54 -21.54
C LYS A 553 -6.79 17.25 -21.21
N VAL A 554 -5.75 16.93 -21.97
CA VAL A 554 -4.46 17.61 -21.90
C VAL A 554 -4.40 18.65 -23.01
N ASN A 555 -4.12 19.90 -22.63
CA ASN A 555 -3.92 21.00 -23.54
C ASN A 555 -2.64 20.72 -24.33
N TYR A 556 -2.78 20.40 -25.61
CA TYR A 556 -1.66 20.52 -26.53
C TYR A 556 -1.35 22.02 -26.69
N LEU A 557 -0.49 22.55 -25.83
CA LEU A 557 0.26 23.76 -26.16
C LEU A 557 1.10 23.42 -27.39
N GLN A 558 0.60 23.80 -28.56
CA GLN A 558 1.22 24.59 -29.64
C GLN A 558 2.76 24.73 -29.70
N PHE A 559 3.56 23.80 -29.17
CA PHE A 559 4.98 23.68 -29.52
C PHE A 559 5.13 23.29 -30.98
N THR A 560 4.13 22.59 -31.53
CA THR A 560 4.04 22.40 -32.98
C THR A 560 3.86 23.72 -33.70
N SER A 561 3.00 24.66 -33.30
CA SER A 561 2.87 25.92 -34.05
C SER A 561 4.12 26.79 -33.92
N ILE A 562 4.80 26.88 -32.77
CA ILE A 562 6.05 27.65 -32.67
C ILE A 562 7.21 26.96 -33.41
N LEU A 563 7.42 25.64 -33.28
CA LEU A 563 8.45 24.95 -34.08
C LEU A 563 8.11 24.89 -35.56
N THR A 564 6.83 24.82 -35.92
CA THR A 564 6.38 24.83 -37.34
C THR A 564 6.51 26.23 -37.90
N LEU A 565 6.23 27.28 -37.12
CA LEU A 565 6.45 28.68 -37.49
C LEU A 565 7.96 28.98 -37.59
N ILE A 566 8.78 28.51 -36.66
CA ILE A 566 10.25 28.61 -36.73
C ILE A 566 10.77 27.84 -37.95
N LYS A 567 10.30 26.61 -38.20
CA LYS A 567 10.66 25.84 -39.40
C LYS A 567 10.20 26.55 -40.68
N GLN A 568 9.01 27.15 -40.71
CA GLN A 568 8.51 27.92 -41.86
C GLN A 568 9.31 29.20 -42.08
N ILE A 569 9.67 29.93 -41.02
CA ILE A 569 10.51 31.14 -41.09
C ILE A 569 11.91 30.77 -41.60
N ILE A 570 12.52 29.70 -41.08
CA ILE A 570 13.82 29.21 -41.54
C ILE A 570 13.73 28.75 -43.00
N CYS A 571 12.68 28.01 -43.38
CA CYS A 571 12.49 27.52 -44.75
C CYS A 571 12.24 28.68 -45.73
N CYS A 572 11.47 29.71 -45.35
CA CYS A 572 11.28 30.93 -46.13
C CYS A 572 12.59 31.72 -46.28
N ALA A 573 13.35 31.91 -45.20
CA ALA A 573 14.65 32.59 -45.25
C ALA A 573 15.66 31.86 -46.14
N TRP A 574 15.63 30.52 -46.13
CA TRP A 574 16.47 29.69 -47.00
C TRP A 574 16.04 29.76 -48.48
N CYS A 575 14.74 29.72 -48.76
CA CYS A 575 14.19 29.91 -50.10
C CYS A 575 14.52 31.29 -50.69
N VAL A 576 14.40 32.36 -49.89
CA VAL A 576 14.76 33.73 -50.33
C VAL A 576 16.26 33.83 -50.67
N ASN A 577 17.13 33.22 -49.85
CA ASN A 577 18.57 33.18 -50.12
C ASN A 577 18.93 32.38 -51.40
N ILE A 578 18.23 31.27 -51.64
CA ILE A 578 18.42 30.46 -52.86
C ILE A 578 17.93 31.21 -54.09
N CYS A 579 16.75 31.84 -54.04
CA CYS A 579 16.25 32.67 -55.13
C CYS A 579 17.18 33.85 -55.44
N ALA A 580 17.71 34.54 -54.42
CA ALA A 580 18.66 35.63 -54.61
C ALA A 580 19.98 35.17 -55.26
N ARG A 581 20.46 33.96 -54.92
CA ARG A 581 21.64 33.35 -55.57
C ARG A 581 21.34 32.91 -57.00
N PHE A 582 20.14 32.42 -57.28
CA PHE A 582 19.73 31.99 -58.62
C PHE A 582 19.57 33.18 -59.57
N PHE A 583 18.99 34.29 -59.11
CA PHE A 583 18.89 35.53 -59.89
C PHE A 583 20.28 36.13 -60.20
N ASN A 584 21.16 36.21 -59.21
CA ASN A 584 22.55 36.66 -59.43
C ASN A 584 23.32 35.75 -60.41
N HIS A 585 23.02 34.45 -60.43
CA HIS A 585 23.65 33.50 -61.35
C HIS A 585 23.08 33.64 -62.79
N GLN A 586 21.78 33.93 -62.94
CA GLN A 586 21.19 34.21 -64.26
C GLN A 586 21.68 35.54 -64.84
N ASP A 587 21.83 36.58 -64.02
CA ASP A 587 22.37 37.86 -64.50
C ASP A 587 23.84 37.75 -64.92
N ARG A 588 24.65 36.95 -64.19
CA ARG A 588 26.03 36.65 -64.62
C ARG A 588 26.09 35.82 -65.90
N LEU A 589 25.13 34.92 -66.14
CA LEU A 589 25.05 34.14 -67.38
C LEU A 589 24.59 34.99 -68.57
N LYS A 590 23.63 35.90 -68.37
CA LYS A 590 23.21 36.87 -69.40
C LYS A 590 24.33 37.84 -69.77
N HIS A 591 25.13 38.29 -68.80
CA HIS A 591 26.28 39.16 -69.09
C HIS A 591 27.40 38.45 -69.88
N LYS A 592 27.60 37.15 -69.67
CA LYS A 592 28.56 36.34 -70.44
C LYS A 592 28.11 36.02 -71.87
N LEU A 593 26.81 35.93 -72.11
CA LEU A 593 26.24 35.69 -73.44
C LEU A 593 26.17 36.96 -74.32
N LEU A 594 26.34 38.15 -73.74
CA LEU A 594 26.38 39.44 -74.45
C LEU A 594 27.81 39.96 -74.71
N THR A 595 28.84 39.21 -74.32
CA THR A 595 30.27 39.56 -74.49
C THR A 595 31.09 38.51 -75.25
N GLN A 596 30.41 37.59 -75.93
CA GLN A 596 30.94 36.76 -77.04
C GLN A 596 30.10 37.06 -78.27
#